data_AF-A0A350CXE9-F1
#
_entry.id   AF-A0A350CXE9-F1
#
_cell.length_a   1.000
_cell.length_b   1.000
_cell.length_c   1.000
_cell.angle_alpha   90.00
_cell.angle_beta   90.00
_cell.angle_gamma   90.00
#
_symmetry.space_group_name_H-M   'P 1'
#
loop_
_entity.id
_entity.type
_entity.pdbx_description
1 polymer ?
#
loop_
_entity_poly.entity_id
_entity_poly.type
_entity_poly.pdbx_seq_one_letter_code
_entity_poly.pdbx_strand_id
1 'polypeptide(L)'
;MASFLTKIFGSRNDRLIKQYRRKVAAINKLEPEMKALSDEQLKAKTAEFRQRLADGASLDSLLPEAFAVVREASFRVLGMRHFDVQLIGGMVLNDGKIAEMRTGEGKTLTATLAVYLNALPGKGAHVVTVNDYLASRDAAWMGKVYNFLGMSVGT
;
A
#
# COMPACT_ATOMS: atom_id res chain seq x y z
N MET A 1 -2.27 3.43 -38.93
CA MET A 1 -0.93 2.92 -38.53
C MET A 1 -0.72 2.80 -37.01
N ALA A 2 -1.26 3.70 -36.16
CA ALA A 2 -1.08 3.61 -34.69
C ALA A 2 -1.69 2.34 -34.03
N SER A 3 -2.77 1.79 -34.60
CA SER A 3 -3.49 0.60 -34.08
C SER A 3 -2.71 -0.73 -34.20
N PHE A 4 -1.76 -0.84 -35.12
CA PHE A 4 -1.01 -2.08 -35.34
C PHE A 4 0.22 -2.17 -34.40
N LEU A 5 0.86 -1.03 -34.13
CA LEU A 5 1.99 -0.93 -33.20
C LEU A 5 1.56 -1.12 -31.73
N THR A 6 0.37 -0.67 -31.34
CA THR A 6 -0.18 -0.93 -29.99
C THR A 6 -0.57 -2.40 -29.77
N LYS A 7 -0.99 -3.12 -30.82
CA LYS A 7 -1.24 -4.57 -30.74
C LYS A 7 0.04 -5.40 -30.52
N ILE A 8 1.18 -4.94 -31.04
CA ILE A 8 2.47 -5.65 -30.95
C ILE A 8 3.25 -5.30 -29.66
N PHE A 9 3.23 -4.02 -29.25
CA PHE A 9 4.02 -3.54 -28.10
C PHE A 9 3.21 -3.26 -26.82
N GLY A 10 1.89 -3.37 -26.88
CA GLY A 10 0.98 -2.99 -25.80
C GLY A 10 0.88 -1.47 -25.60
N SER A 11 -0.21 -1.04 -24.98
CA SER A 11 -0.38 0.34 -24.56
C SER A 11 0.63 0.73 -23.47
N ARG A 12 0.77 2.03 -23.20
CA ARG A 12 1.53 2.52 -22.04
C ARG A 12 1.00 1.93 -20.73
N ASN A 13 -0.33 1.76 -20.63
CA ASN A 13 -0.98 1.19 -19.47
C ASN A 13 -0.64 -0.29 -19.32
N ASP A 14 -0.65 -1.08 -20.41
CA ASP A 14 -0.29 -2.50 -20.35
C ASP A 14 1.14 -2.69 -19.83
N ARG A 15 2.05 -1.82 -20.26
CA ARG A 15 3.45 -1.81 -19.79
C ARG A 15 3.56 -1.47 -18.30
N LEU A 16 2.84 -0.45 -17.83
CA LEU A 16 2.79 -0.07 -16.41
C LEU A 16 2.20 -1.20 -15.54
N ILE A 17 1.07 -1.77 -15.95
CA ILE A 17 0.45 -2.90 -15.25
C ILE A 17 1.39 -4.10 -15.20
N LYS A 18 2.13 -4.39 -16.28
CA LYS A 18 3.14 -5.46 -16.29
C LYS A 18 4.27 -5.18 -15.29
N GLN A 19 4.71 -3.93 -15.13
CA GLN A 19 5.71 -3.55 -14.12
C GLN A 19 5.16 -3.75 -12.71
N TYR A 20 3.93 -3.29 -12.43
CA TYR A 20 3.30 -3.49 -11.12
C TYR A 20 3.11 -4.98 -10.80
N ARG A 21 2.73 -5.81 -11.77
CA ARG A 21 2.62 -7.27 -11.56
C ARG A 21 3.94 -7.92 -11.11
N ARG A 22 5.09 -7.41 -11.58
CA ARG A 22 6.40 -7.88 -11.09
C ARG A 22 6.62 -7.49 -9.63
N LYS A 23 6.27 -6.25 -9.26
CA LYS A 23 6.32 -5.79 -7.85
C LYS A 23 5.33 -6.58 -6.97
N VAL A 24 4.12 -6.91 -7.46
CA VAL A 24 3.16 -7.79 -6.76
C VAL A 24 3.79 -9.15 -6.47
N ALA A 25 4.47 -9.77 -7.44
CA ALA A 25 5.14 -11.05 -7.20
C ALA A 25 6.21 -10.95 -6.10
N ALA A 26 6.98 -9.84 -6.06
CA ALA A 26 7.94 -9.58 -5.00
C ALA A 26 7.25 -9.42 -3.62
N ILE A 27 6.15 -8.68 -3.54
CA ILE A 27 5.35 -8.52 -2.31
C ILE A 27 4.80 -9.88 -1.84
N ASN A 28 4.21 -10.67 -2.76
CA ASN A 28 3.63 -11.98 -2.45
C ASN A 28 4.69 -12.97 -1.94
N LYS A 29 5.92 -12.88 -2.46
CA LYS A 29 7.04 -13.73 -2.00
C LYS A 29 7.40 -13.49 -0.53
N LEU A 30 7.18 -12.28 -0.01
CA LEU A 30 7.46 -11.92 1.38
C LEU A 30 6.37 -12.37 2.36
N GLU A 31 5.21 -12.83 1.88
CA GLU A 31 4.08 -13.20 2.74
C GLU A 31 4.40 -14.28 3.78
N PRO A 32 5.13 -15.37 3.47
CA PRO A 32 5.50 -16.37 4.47
C PRO A 32 6.36 -15.78 5.60
N GLU A 33 7.29 -14.88 5.25
CA GLU A 33 8.16 -14.20 6.23
C GLU A 33 7.33 -13.29 7.13
N MET A 34 6.41 -12.49 6.56
CA MET A 34 5.54 -11.61 7.36
C MET A 34 4.59 -12.39 8.29
N LYS A 35 4.05 -13.52 7.82
CA LYS A 35 3.21 -14.40 8.64
C LYS A 35 3.95 -15.04 9.81
N ALA A 36 5.24 -15.32 9.64
CA ALA A 36 6.06 -15.92 10.69
C ALA A 36 6.42 -14.93 11.81
N LEU A 37 6.30 -13.62 11.57
CA LEU A 37 6.58 -12.59 12.59
C LEU A 37 5.53 -12.61 13.70
N SER A 38 5.96 -12.41 14.94
CA SER A 38 5.03 -12.04 16.03
C SER A 38 4.43 -10.66 15.79
N ASP A 39 3.38 -10.30 16.53
CA ASP A 39 2.81 -8.96 16.45
C ASP A 39 3.84 -7.89 16.80
N GLU A 40 4.66 -8.11 17.82
CA GLU A 40 5.72 -7.20 18.23
C GLU A 40 6.76 -7.01 17.12
N GLN A 41 7.16 -8.10 16.47
CA GLN A 41 8.12 -8.06 15.36
C GLN A 41 7.54 -7.34 14.13
N LEU A 42 6.27 -7.60 13.80
CA LEU A 42 5.60 -6.94 12.68
C LEU A 42 5.43 -5.43 12.95
N LYS A 43 5.17 -5.03 14.19
CA LYS A 43 5.13 -3.62 14.60
C LYS A 43 6.49 -2.95 14.54
N ALA A 44 7.54 -3.67 14.94
CA ALA A 44 8.92 -3.18 14.93
C ALA A 44 9.41 -2.81 13.51
N LYS A 45 8.80 -3.39 12.46
CA LYS A 45 9.10 -3.03 11.06
C LYS A 45 8.96 -1.54 10.77
N THR A 46 8.03 -0.83 11.41
CA THR A 46 7.90 0.63 11.23
C THR A 46 9.16 1.38 11.67
N ALA A 47 9.74 1.01 12.82
CA ALA A 47 10.97 1.61 13.30
C ALA A 47 12.16 1.23 12.41
N GLU A 48 12.24 -0.03 11.97
CA GLU A 48 13.24 -0.51 11.02
C GLU A 48 13.22 0.29 9.71
N PHE A 49 12.04 0.49 9.12
CA PHE A 49 11.89 1.26 7.88
C PHE A 49 12.28 2.72 8.06
N ARG A 50 11.91 3.35 9.19
CA ARG A 50 12.33 4.72 9.50
C ARG A 50 13.84 4.83 9.63
N GLN A 51 14.49 3.87 10.28
CA GLN A 51 15.94 3.83 10.37
C GLN A 51 16.58 3.68 8.99
N ARG A 52 16.09 2.75 8.16
CA ARG A 52 16.60 2.57 6.79
C ARG A 52 16.44 3.82 5.93
N LEU A 53 15.36 4.58 6.09
CA LEU A 53 15.20 5.89 5.44
C LEU A 53 16.23 6.91 5.93
N ALA A 54 16.49 6.95 7.24
CA ALA A 54 17.54 7.80 7.82
C ALA A 54 18.94 7.41 7.29
N ASP A 55 19.17 6.12 7.03
CA ASP A 55 20.40 5.59 6.45
C ASP A 55 20.49 5.77 4.91
N GLY A 56 19.51 6.42 4.29
CA GLY A 56 19.53 6.79 2.87
C GLY A 56 18.76 5.86 1.93
N ALA A 57 17.99 4.89 2.44
CA ALA A 57 17.08 4.12 1.60
C ALA A 57 15.99 5.02 0.98
N SER A 58 15.52 4.64 -0.21
CA SER A 58 14.39 5.32 -0.86
C SER A 58 13.07 4.65 -0.51
N LEU A 59 11.96 5.39 -0.54
CA LEU A 59 10.61 4.80 -0.37
C LEU A 59 10.35 3.69 -1.40
N ASP A 60 10.79 3.86 -2.64
CA ASP A 60 10.65 2.85 -3.69
C ASP A 60 11.36 1.54 -3.36
N SER A 61 12.52 1.61 -2.69
CA SER A 61 13.25 0.42 -2.23
C SER A 61 12.55 -0.29 -1.07
N LEU A 62 11.79 0.44 -0.25
CA LEU A 62 11.03 -0.13 0.86
C LEU A 62 9.65 -0.66 0.46
N LEU A 63 9.13 -0.22 -0.69
CA LEU A 63 7.76 -0.47 -1.13
C LEU A 63 7.33 -1.94 -1.02
N PRO A 64 8.09 -2.94 -1.54
CA PRO A 64 7.61 -4.32 -1.49
C PRO A 64 7.41 -4.83 -0.06
N GLU A 65 8.33 -4.47 0.84
CA GLU A 65 8.32 -4.93 2.22
C GLU A 65 7.29 -4.17 3.05
N ALA A 66 7.21 -2.85 2.90
CA ALA A 66 6.20 -2.03 3.54
C ALA A 66 4.78 -2.46 3.16
N PHE A 67 4.55 -2.79 1.88
CA PHE A 67 3.24 -3.29 1.42
C PHE A 67 2.93 -4.68 1.98
N ALA A 68 3.93 -5.56 2.11
CA ALA A 68 3.76 -6.87 2.73
C ALA A 68 3.39 -6.74 4.22
N VAL A 69 4.05 -5.81 4.95
CA VAL A 69 3.76 -5.50 6.35
C VAL A 69 2.33 -4.97 6.52
N VAL A 70 1.91 -4.00 5.71
CA VAL A 70 0.55 -3.45 5.76
C VAL A 70 -0.51 -4.51 5.44
N ARG A 71 -0.25 -5.37 4.45
CA ARG A 71 -1.15 -6.47 4.12
C ARG A 71 -1.33 -7.42 5.31
N GLU A 72 -0.23 -7.84 5.93
CA GLU A 72 -0.28 -8.76 7.07
C GLU A 72 -0.96 -8.10 8.27
N ALA A 73 -0.64 -6.84 8.57
CA ALA A 73 -1.31 -6.09 9.63
C ALA A 73 -2.81 -5.95 9.38
N SER A 74 -3.23 -5.67 8.14
CA SER A 74 -4.65 -5.65 7.76
C SER A 74 -5.32 -7.00 7.96
N PHE A 75 -4.65 -8.10 7.61
CA PHE A 75 -5.18 -9.43 7.84
C PHE A 75 -5.36 -9.72 9.33
N ARG A 76 -4.36 -9.43 10.17
CA ARG A 76 -4.44 -9.67 11.62
C ARG A 76 -5.50 -8.82 12.31
N VAL A 77 -5.63 -7.56 11.91
CA VAL A 77 -6.48 -6.58 12.61
C VAL A 77 -7.91 -6.53 12.08
N LEU A 78 -8.09 -6.75 10.77
CA LEU A 78 -9.38 -6.62 10.09
C LEU A 78 -9.89 -7.93 9.49
N GLY A 79 -9.08 -9.00 9.48
CA GLY A 79 -9.40 -10.23 8.74
C GLY A 79 -9.34 -10.06 7.22
N MET A 80 -8.77 -8.95 6.72
CA MET A 80 -8.79 -8.58 5.31
C MET A 80 -7.37 -8.63 4.72
N ARG A 81 -7.07 -9.66 3.95
CA ARG A 81 -5.83 -9.75 3.17
C ARG A 81 -6.01 -9.01 1.83
N HIS A 82 -5.15 -8.04 1.53
CA HIS A 82 -5.21 -7.33 0.24
C HIS A 82 -5.10 -8.27 -0.96
N PHE A 83 -5.98 -8.10 -1.95
CA PHE A 83 -5.87 -8.73 -3.26
C PHE A 83 -4.74 -8.11 -4.08
N ASP A 84 -4.28 -8.83 -5.10
CA ASP A 84 -3.21 -8.35 -5.99
C ASP A 84 -3.60 -7.07 -6.74
N VAL A 85 -4.87 -6.92 -7.11
CA VAL A 85 -5.39 -5.69 -7.73
C VAL A 85 -5.34 -4.49 -6.77
N GLN A 86 -5.48 -4.72 -5.47
CA GLN A 86 -5.36 -3.68 -4.45
C GLN A 86 -3.89 -3.29 -4.24
N LEU A 87 -2.96 -4.25 -4.29
CA LEU A 87 -1.53 -3.92 -4.31
C LEU A 87 -1.16 -3.04 -5.51
N ILE A 88 -1.72 -3.35 -6.69
CA ILE A 88 -1.54 -2.52 -7.88
C ILE A 88 -2.12 -1.13 -7.66
N GLY A 89 -3.34 -1.02 -7.13
CA GLY A 89 -3.95 0.26 -6.81
C GLY A 89 -3.10 1.09 -5.84
N GLY A 90 -2.54 0.47 -4.79
CA GLY A 90 -1.63 1.12 -3.86
C GLY A 90 -0.36 1.65 -4.54
N MET A 91 0.23 0.88 -5.46
CA MET A 91 1.39 1.33 -6.23
C MET A 91 1.06 2.46 -7.21
N VAL A 92 -0.12 2.41 -7.83
CA VAL A 92 -0.59 3.50 -8.70
C VAL A 92 -0.75 4.80 -7.89
N LEU A 93 -1.31 4.73 -6.68
CA LEU A 93 -1.41 5.88 -5.78
C LEU A 93 -0.03 6.39 -5.34
N ASN A 94 0.88 5.49 -4.97
CA ASN A 94 2.25 5.85 -4.60
C ASN A 94 3.01 6.55 -5.74
N ASP A 95 2.77 6.15 -6.98
CA ASP A 95 3.33 6.77 -8.18
C ASP A 95 2.69 8.14 -8.51
N GLY A 96 1.81 8.68 -7.66
CA GLY A 96 1.13 9.96 -7.89
C GLY A 96 0.08 9.92 -9.00
N LYS A 97 -0.50 8.74 -9.27
CA LYS A 97 -1.49 8.54 -10.34
C LYS A 97 -2.87 8.21 -9.76
N ILE A 98 -3.89 8.28 -10.62
CA ILE A 98 -5.26 7.91 -10.27
C ILE A 98 -5.45 6.40 -10.44
N ALA A 99 -5.78 5.71 -9.34
CA ALA A 99 -6.16 4.30 -9.36
C ALA A 99 -7.67 4.17 -9.66
N GLU A 100 -8.03 3.93 -10.92
CA GLU A 100 -9.40 3.58 -11.28
C GLU A 100 -9.72 2.15 -10.84
N MET A 101 -10.67 2.03 -9.92
CA MET A 101 -11.12 0.75 -9.35
C MET A 101 -12.65 0.75 -9.34
N ARG A 102 -13.29 -0.40 -9.54
CA ARG A 102 -14.76 -0.49 -9.47
C ARG A 102 -15.25 -0.36 -8.02
N THR A 103 -16.53 -0.07 -7.85
CA THR A 103 -17.18 -0.15 -6.53
C THR A 103 -17.09 -1.59 -6.02
N GLY A 104 -16.75 -1.77 -4.74
CA GLY A 104 -16.56 -3.09 -4.14
C GLY A 104 -15.12 -3.61 -4.18
N GLU A 105 -14.22 -3.02 -4.97
CA GLU A 105 -12.79 -3.44 -5.05
C GLU A 105 -11.95 -3.09 -3.81
N GLY A 106 -12.57 -2.50 -2.77
CA GLY A 106 -11.89 -2.15 -1.52
C GLY A 106 -10.92 -0.96 -1.65
N LYS A 107 -11.38 0.17 -2.21
CA LYS A 107 -10.59 1.41 -2.36
C LYS A 107 -10.04 1.93 -1.03
N THR A 108 -10.87 1.94 0.02
CA THR A 108 -10.48 2.39 1.36
C THR A 108 -9.33 1.56 1.92
N LEU A 109 -9.42 0.23 1.80
CA LEU A 109 -8.35 -0.68 2.22
C LEU A 109 -7.10 -0.54 1.33
N THR A 110 -7.28 -0.33 0.03
CA THR A 110 -6.16 -0.15 -0.92
C THR A 110 -5.30 1.07 -0.58
N ALA A 111 -5.93 2.17 -0.15
CA ALA A 111 -5.22 3.40 0.20
C ALA A 111 -4.21 3.20 1.35
N THR A 112 -4.43 2.23 2.24
CA THR A 112 -3.55 2.03 3.41
C THR A 112 -2.12 1.70 3.04
N LEU A 113 -1.90 1.04 1.92
CA LEU A 113 -0.58 0.69 1.41
C LEU A 113 0.25 1.94 1.09
N ALA A 114 -0.32 2.85 0.30
CA ALA A 114 0.35 4.08 -0.12
C ALA A 114 0.48 5.07 1.04
N VAL A 115 -0.56 5.21 1.86
CA VAL A 115 -0.56 6.10 3.02
C VAL A 115 0.52 5.70 4.02
N TYR A 116 0.59 4.41 4.38
CA TYR A 116 1.61 3.93 5.32
C TYR A 116 3.02 4.19 4.80
N LEU A 117 3.32 3.79 3.56
CA LEU A 117 4.64 3.98 2.95
C LEU A 117 5.05 5.46 2.96
N ASN A 118 4.16 6.35 2.51
CA ASN A 118 4.46 7.78 2.40
C ASN A 118 4.44 8.52 3.75
N ALA A 119 3.84 7.95 4.78
CA ALA A 119 3.88 8.49 6.14
C ALA A 119 5.17 8.11 6.91
N LEU A 120 5.92 7.09 6.47
CA LEU A 120 7.16 6.64 7.12
C LEU A 120 8.18 7.77 7.38
N PRO A 121 8.42 8.73 6.45
CA PRO A 121 9.35 9.84 6.69
C PRO A 121 8.91 10.84 7.78
N GLY A 122 7.73 10.67 8.39
CA GLY A 122 7.25 11.55 9.45
C GLY A 122 6.69 12.89 8.98
N LYS A 123 6.46 13.04 7.66
CA LYS A 123 5.89 14.28 7.06
C LYS A 123 4.36 14.32 7.05
N GLY A 124 3.72 13.23 7.48
CA GLY A 124 2.26 13.05 7.42
C GLY A 124 1.76 12.63 6.04
N ALA A 125 0.50 12.23 5.98
CA ALA A 125 -0.23 11.90 4.76
C ALA A 125 -1.71 12.30 4.94
N HIS A 126 -2.29 12.99 3.96
CA HIS A 126 -3.68 13.43 4.01
C HIS A 126 -4.55 12.55 3.12
N VAL A 127 -5.59 11.94 3.70
CA VAL A 127 -6.62 11.21 2.98
C VAL A 127 -7.87 12.06 2.95
N VAL A 128 -8.27 12.51 1.75
CA VAL A 128 -9.43 13.38 1.56
C VAL A 128 -10.63 12.55 1.13
N THR A 129 -11.76 12.75 1.80
CA THR A 129 -13.05 12.15 1.45
C THR A 129 -14.05 13.23 1.07
N VAL A 130 -15.24 12.83 0.60
CA VAL A 130 -16.28 13.77 0.17
C VAL A 130 -17.10 14.37 1.31
N ASN A 131 -16.97 13.87 2.55
CA ASN A 131 -17.66 14.39 3.73
C ASN A 131 -17.04 13.88 5.05
N ASP A 132 -17.36 14.58 6.13
CA ASP A 132 -16.83 14.32 7.48
C ASP A 132 -17.21 12.93 8.03
N TYR A 133 -18.39 12.43 7.66
CA TYR A 133 -18.82 11.09 8.06
C TYR A 133 -17.88 10.01 7.48
N LEU A 134 -17.57 10.09 6.19
CA LEU A 134 -16.65 9.15 5.55
C LEU A 134 -15.22 9.33 6.07
N ALA A 135 -14.78 10.56 6.32
CA ALA A 135 -13.47 10.82 6.93
C ALA A 135 -13.36 10.13 8.31
N SER A 136 -14.34 10.37 9.19
CA SER A 136 -14.37 9.81 10.54
C SER A 136 -14.47 8.29 10.53
N ARG A 137 -15.33 7.73 9.67
CA ARG A 137 -15.48 6.27 9.51
C ARG A 137 -14.18 5.63 9.03
N ASP A 138 -13.57 6.18 7.99
CA ASP A 138 -12.37 5.59 7.38
C ASP A 138 -11.15 5.74 8.29
N ALA A 139 -11.03 6.87 9.00
CA ALA A 139 -10.02 7.05 10.04
C ALA A 139 -10.19 6.06 11.19
N ALA A 140 -11.41 5.86 11.70
CA ALA A 140 -11.66 4.89 12.77
C ALA A 140 -11.43 3.44 12.30
N TRP A 141 -11.77 3.12 11.06
CA TRP A 141 -11.66 1.76 10.54
C TRP A 141 -10.24 1.40 10.10
N MET A 142 -9.66 2.16 9.17
CA MET A 142 -8.29 1.92 8.70
C MET A 142 -7.24 2.33 9.74
N GLY A 143 -7.60 3.22 10.67
CA GLY A 143 -6.77 3.58 11.81
C GLY A 143 -6.38 2.40 12.68
N LYS A 144 -7.18 1.33 12.72
CA LYS A 144 -6.80 0.10 13.41
C LYS A 144 -5.49 -0.50 12.85
N VAL A 145 -5.30 -0.47 11.53
CA VAL A 145 -4.09 -0.98 10.86
C VAL A 145 -2.90 -0.05 11.14
N TYR A 146 -3.09 1.26 10.98
CA TYR A 146 -2.03 2.24 11.21
C TYR A 146 -1.57 2.25 12.68
N ASN A 147 -2.51 2.29 13.62
CA ASN A 147 -2.24 2.27 15.06
C ASN A 147 -1.58 0.95 15.49
N PHE A 148 -2.01 -0.18 14.92
CA PHE A 148 -1.34 -1.46 15.13
C PHE A 148 0.14 -1.32 14.76
N LEU A 149 0.46 -0.76 13.59
CA LEU A 149 1.83 -0.53 13.10
C LEU A 149 2.55 0.67 13.76
N GLY A 150 2.02 1.24 14.84
CA GLY A 150 2.67 2.32 15.59
C GLY A 150 2.62 3.70 14.93
N MET A 151 1.68 3.91 13.99
CA MET A 151 1.39 5.23 13.41
C MET A 151 0.25 5.90 14.18
N SER A 152 0.21 7.24 14.16
CA SER A 152 -0.92 8.02 14.69
C SER A 152 -1.88 8.42 13.56
N VAL A 153 -3.17 8.46 13.86
CA VAL A 153 -4.22 8.87 12.92
C VAL A 153 -5.09 9.96 13.55
N GLY A 154 -5.38 11.01 12.79
CA GLY A 154 -6.28 12.09 13.17
C GLY A 154 -7.36 12.33 12.12
N THR A 155 -8.37 13.09 12.52
CA THR A 155 -9.49 13.57 11.71
C THR A 155 -9.65 15.06 11.90
#